data_AF-A0A1T4LY13-F1
#
_entry.id   AF-A0A1T4LY13-F1
#
_cell.length_a   1.000
_cell.length_b   1.000
_cell.length_c   1.000
_cell.angle_alpha   90.00
_cell.angle_beta   90.00
_cell.angle_gamma   90.00
#
_symmetry.space_group_name_H-M   'P 1'
#
loop_
_entity.id
_entity.type
_entity.pdbx_description
1 polymer ?
#
loop_
_entity_poly.entity_id
_entity_poly.type
_entity_poly.pdbx_seq_one_letter_code
_entity_poly.pdbx_strand_id
1 'polypeptide(L)'
;MDNIFTVIAGFFSGSLFTALVTKSTSDNSIRVDNITKERKKWRDDLRDGLQALHRLYQRTTLPKSGKQPEEDKFPVVFHSYHEAKCFFQCRLNPNDEEDRKILDELEELQQKKNFLTLKNIDSAVSTLLKFDWDRAKYESTPHFIGKLFLILLSLVVAFYIIFKGCLSDKLAAFKDYLALCCSVLVFLMTAVAIYGIISFVVDKLIRCHKDAECFCQFLNLPYRKPPSEYSESKDDKNEKDNDCCSFWRVMSALMLFGLICLFGFGAYMKSESSNSQSEKKAIVVD
;
A
#
# COMPACT_ATOMS: atom_id res chain seq x y z
N MET A 1 -27.96 31.91 19.90
CA MET A 1 -28.40 30.71 19.13
C MET A 1 -27.22 29.97 18.49
N ASP A 2 -26.05 30.59 18.42
CA ASP A 2 -24.87 30.10 17.68
C ASP A 2 -24.21 28.85 18.31
N ASN A 3 -24.34 28.67 19.63
CA ASN A 3 -23.78 27.50 20.32
C ASN A 3 -24.50 26.18 19.98
N ILE A 4 -25.81 26.22 19.74
CA ILE A 4 -26.59 25.02 19.39
C ILE A 4 -26.24 24.55 17.97
N PHE A 5 -26.12 25.47 17.02
CA PHE A 5 -25.76 25.15 15.64
C PHE A 5 -24.34 24.56 15.56
N THR A 6 -23.41 25.08 16.36
CA THR A 6 -22.04 24.58 16.45
C THR A 6 -21.97 23.16 17.00
N VAL A 7 -22.73 22.84 18.05
CA VAL A 7 -22.79 21.49 18.64
C VAL A 7 -23.39 20.48 17.66
N ILE A 8 -24.47 20.86 16.97
CA ILE A 8 -25.12 20.00 15.96
C ILE A 8 -24.17 19.76 14.77
N ALA A 9 -23.56 20.81 14.23
CA ALA A 9 -22.61 20.67 13.11
C ALA A 9 -21.38 19.81 13.47
N GLY A 10 -20.86 19.92 14.69
CA GLY A 10 -19.77 19.08 15.19
C GLY A 10 -20.15 17.59 15.30
N PHE A 11 -21.35 17.29 15.81
CA PHE A 11 -21.82 15.91 15.95
C PHE A 11 -22.05 15.23 14.59
N PHE A 12 -22.68 15.94 13.64
CA PHE A 12 -22.92 15.42 12.29
C PHE A 12 -21.61 15.22 11.51
N SER A 13 -20.67 16.17 11.56
CA SER A 13 -19.40 16.05 10.85
C SER A 13 -18.52 14.93 11.40
N GLY A 14 -18.43 14.78 12.73
CA GLY A 14 -17.69 13.70 13.37
C GLY A 14 -18.26 12.31 13.04
N SER A 15 -19.58 12.14 13.16
CA SER A 15 -20.24 10.87 12.85
C SER A 15 -20.12 10.48 11.38
N LEU A 16 -20.23 11.42 10.45
CA LEU A 16 -20.04 11.17 9.01
C LEU A 16 -18.60 10.78 8.69
N PHE A 17 -17.61 11.46 9.28
CA PHE A 17 -16.20 11.12 9.08
C PHE A 17 -15.88 9.73 9.62
N THR A 18 -16.32 9.41 10.84
CA THR A 18 -16.17 8.06 11.40
C THR A 18 -16.86 7.02 10.53
N ALA A 19 -18.06 7.29 10.01
CA ALA A 19 -18.75 6.37 9.11
C ALA A 19 -17.99 6.13 7.80
N LEU A 20 -17.41 7.18 7.20
CA LEU A 20 -16.59 7.07 5.98
C LEU A 20 -15.30 6.27 6.21
N VAL A 21 -14.59 6.53 7.32
CA VAL A 21 -13.37 5.79 7.68
C VAL A 21 -13.67 4.33 7.98
N THR A 22 -14.75 4.07 8.72
CA THR A 22 -15.21 2.71 9.03
C THR A 22 -15.60 1.97 7.75
N LYS A 23 -16.35 2.61 6.85
CA LYS A 23 -16.73 2.01 5.56
C LYS A 23 -15.50 1.68 4.71
N SER A 24 -14.57 2.63 4.55
CA SER A 24 -13.33 2.40 3.78
C SER A 24 -12.47 1.28 4.38
N THR A 25 -12.40 1.20 5.71
CA THR A 25 -11.67 0.12 6.39
C THR A 25 -12.36 -1.24 6.19
N SER A 26 -13.69 -1.26 6.26
CA SER A 26 -14.51 -2.47 6.02
C SER A 26 -14.37 -2.95 4.58
N ASP A 27 -14.53 -2.08 3.59
CA ASP A 27 -14.45 -2.43 2.16
C ASP A 27 -13.06 -2.98 1.80
N ASN A 28 -11.99 -2.38 2.34
CA ASN A 28 -10.63 -2.88 2.17
C ASN A 28 -10.43 -4.25 2.82
N SER A 29 -10.97 -4.47 4.02
CA SER A 29 -10.89 -5.77 4.70
C SER A 29 -11.58 -6.85 3.87
N ILE A 30 -12.80 -6.59 3.38
CA ILE A 30 -13.56 -7.53 2.56
C ILE A 30 -12.81 -7.87 1.27
N ARG A 31 -12.22 -6.86 0.60
CA ARG A 31 -11.43 -7.06 -0.61
C ARG A 31 -10.20 -7.94 -0.35
N VAL A 32 -9.44 -7.65 0.72
CA VAL A 32 -8.25 -8.42 1.10
C VAL A 32 -8.64 -9.86 1.46
N ASP A 33 -9.73 -10.05 2.19
CA ASP A 33 -10.23 -11.37 2.57
C ASP A 33 -10.63 -12.21 1.35
N ASN A 34 -11.33 -11.61 0.39
CA ASN A 34 -11.73 -12.31 -0.83
C ASN A 34 -10.52 -12.73 -1.67
N ILE A 35 -9.57 -11.82 -1.91
CA ILE A 35 -8.33 -12.13 -2.64
C ILE A 35 -7.53 -13.22 -1.92
N THR A 36 -7.44 -13.14 -0.59
CA THR A 36 -6.70 -14.13 0.21
C THR A 36 -7.37 -15.50 0.16
N LYS A 37 -8.71 -15.57 0.19
CA LYS A 37 -9.48 -16.81 0.04
C LYS A 37 -9.32 -17.42 -1.35
N GLU A 38 -9.42 -16.62 -2.41
CA GLU A 38 -9.22 -17.09 -3.79
C GLU A 38 -7.81 -17.62 -4.01
N ARG A 39 -6.78 -16.90 -3.55
CA ARG A 39 -5.39 -17.36 -3.64
C ARG A 39 -5.12 -18.60 -2.81
N LYS A 40 -5.69 -18.69 -1.61
CA LYS A 40 -5.61 -19.91 -0.80
C LYS A 40 -6.18 -21.10 -1.58
N LYS A 41 -7.38 -20.94 -2.13
CA LYS A 41 -8.02 -21.95 -2.96
C LYS A 41 -7.15 -22.33 -4.16
N TRP A 42 -6.61 -21.35 -4.88
CA TRP A 42 -5.71 -21.59 -6.01
C TRP A 42 -4.45 -22.39 -5.62
N ARG A 43 -3.81 -22.06 -4.49
CA ARG A 43 -2.65 -22.81 -3.99
C ARG A 43 -3.01 -24.23 -3.60
N ASP A 44 -4.16 -24.42 -2.96
CA ASP A 44 -4.64 -25.74 -2.55
C ASP A 44 -4.96 -26.61 -3.78
N ASP A 45 -5.68 -26.05 -4.76
CA ASP A 45 -5.93 -26.66 -6.07
C ASP A 45 -4.63 -27.08 -6.78
N LEU A 46 -3.60 -26.23 -6.79
CA LEU A 46 -2.30 -26.57 -7.42
C LEU A 46 -1.59 -27.71 -6.70
N ARG A 47 -1.63 -27.74 -5.36
CA ARG A 47 -1.06 -28.86 -4.58
C ARG A 47 -1.81 -30.17 -4.84
N ASP A 48 -3.13 -30.10 -4.89
CA ASP A 48 -3.97 -31.27 -5.16
C ASP A 48 -3.76 -31.78 -6.59
N GLY A 49 -3.66 -30.88 -7.56
CA GLY A 49 -3.30 -31.20 -8.94
C GLY A 49 -1.91 -31.84 -9.04
N LEU A 50 -0.91 -31.32 -8.32
CA LEU A 50 0.43 -31.91 -8.29
C LEU A 50 0.42 -33.33 -7.71
N GLN A 51 -0.32 -33.56 -6.62
CA GLN A 51 -0.48 -34.90 -6.06
C GLN A 51 -1.21 -35.85 -7.02
N ALA A 52 -2.24 -35.37 -7.71
CA ALA A 52 -2.96 -36.14 -8.73
C ALA A 52 -2.03 -36.52 -9.89
N LEU A 53 -1.14 -35.62 -10.32
CA LEU A 53 -0.12 -35.88 -11.32
C LEU A 53 0.86 -36.97 -10.87
N HIS A 54 1.32 -36.93 -9.61
CA HIS A 54 2.17 -38.00 -9.04
C HIS A 54 1.49 -39.36 -9.08
N ARG A 55 0.21 -39.44 -8.71
CA ARG A 55 -0.57 -40.69 -8.76
C ARG A 55 -0.72 -41.19 -10.19
N LEU A 56 -0.99 -40.30 -11.13
CA LEU A 56 -1.05 -40.63 -12.55
C LEU A 56 0.30 -41.17 -13.04
N TYR A 57 1.41 -40.56 -12.64
CA TYR A 57 2.76 -41.03 -12.96
C TYR A 57 3.02 -42.43 -12.41
N GLN A 58 2.72 -42.65 -11.12
CA GLN A 58 2.89 -43.96 -10.48
C GLN A 58 2.06 -45.04 -11.18
N ARG A 59 0.80 -44.76 -11.52
CA ARG A 59 -0.08 -45.70 -12.22
C ARG A 59 0.39 -46.05 -13.62
N THR A 60 0.97 -45.08 -14.33
CA THR A 60 1.33 -45.23 -15.76
C THR A 60 2.74 -45.79 -15.97
N THR A 61 3.65 -45.59 -15.02
CA THR A 61 5.07 -45.94 -15.18
C THR A 61 5.53 -47.07 -14.27
N LEU A 62 4.98 -47.20 -13.05
CA LEU A 62 5.41 -48.26 -12.14
C LEU A 62 4.67 -49.58 -12.40
N PRO A 63 5.33 -50.74 -12.28
CA PRO A 63 4.65 -52.03 -12.36
C PRO A 63 3.57 -52.11 -11.28
N LYS A 64 2.42 -52.71 -11.61
CA LYS A 64 1.27 -52.85 -10.72
C LYS A 64 1.68 -53.64 -9.46
N SER A 65 2.17 -52.95 -8.45
CA SER A 65 2.15 -53.43 -7.07
C SER A 65 0.67 -53.54 -6.70
N GLY A 66 0.20 -54.73 -6.35
CA GLY A 66 -1.22 -55.12 -6.31
C GLY A 66 -2.14 -54.35 -5.35
N LYS A 67 -1.69 -53.23 -4.76
CA LYS A 67 -2.54 -52.29 -4.03
C LYS A 67 -2.83 -51.09 -4.92
N GLN A 68 -4.02 -51.06 -5.51
CA GLN A 68 -4.54 -49.81 -6.06
C GLN A 68 -4.65 -48.79 -4.92
N PRO A 69 -4.12 -47.57 -5.07
CA PRO A 69 -4.37 -46.50 -4.11
C PRO A 69 -5.87 -46.20 -4.07
N GLU A 70 -6.44 -46.08 -2.87
CA GLU A 70 -7.84 -45.65 -2.69
C GLU A 70 -8.03 -44.27 -3.33
N GLU A 71 -8.82 -44.21 -4.41
CA GLU A 71 -9.07 -42.97 -5.16
C GLU A 71 -10.05 -42.04 -4.44
N ASP A 72 -10.97 -42.59 -3.62
CA ASP A 72 -12.08 -41.85 -2.99
C ASP A 72 -11.66 -40.77 -1.97
N LYS A 73 -10.38 -40.71 -1.59
CA LYS A 73 -9.88 -39.77 -0.59
C LYS A 73 -9.37 -38.44 -1.16
N PHE A 74 -9.27 -38.31 -2.48
CA PHE A 74 -8.59 -37.17 -3.09
C PHE A 74 -9.54 -36.28 -3.91
N PRO A 75 -9.44 -34.95 -3.77
CA PRO A 75 -10.35 -34.02 -4.42
C PRO A 75 -10.14 -33.91 -5.94
N VAL A 76 -8.94 -34.26 -6.42
CA VAL A 76 -8.57 -34.19 -7.85
C VAL A 76 -7.97 -35.51 -8.28
N VAL A 77 -8.46 -36.03 -9.41
CA VAL A 77 -7.98 -37.26 -10.05
C VAL A 77 -7.81 -36.97 -11.54
N PHE A 78 -6.66 -37.32 -12.11
CA PHE A 78 -6.41 -37.24 -13.54
C PHE A 78 -6.40 -38.62 -14.16
N HIS A 79 -7.11 -38.79 -15.27
CA HIS A 79 -7.12 -40.01 -16.05
C HIS A 79 -6.07 -40.00 -17.18
N SER A 80 -5.59 -38.82 -17.57
CA SER A 80 -4.59 -38.66 -18.61
C SER A 80 -3.65 -37.48 -18.35
N TYR A 81 -2.47 -37.49 -18.97
CA TYR A 81 -1.54 -36.35 -18.92
C TYR A 81 -2.10 -35.12 -19.63
N HIS A 82 -2.96 -35.32 -20.64
CA HIS A 82 -3.64 -34.22 -21.33
C HIS A 82 -4.58 -33.46 -20.38
N GLU A 83 -5.36 -34.20 -19.58
CA GLU A 83 -6.24 -33.62 -18.56
C GLU A 83 -5.44 -32.84 -17.50
N ALA A 84 -4.32 -33.41 -17.05
CA ALA A 84 -3.41 -32.70 -16.14
C ALA A 84 -2.87 -31.40 -16.77
N LYS A 85 -2.41 -31.45 -18.03
CA LYS A 85 -1.95 -30.25 -18.75
C LYS A 85 -3.05 -29.19 -18.84
N CYS A 86 -4.27 -29.55 -19.24
CA CYS A 86 -5.40 -28.62 -19.28
C CYS A 86 -5.70 -28.01 -17.91
N PHE A 87 -5.67 -28.81 -16.84
CA PHE A 87 -5.87 -28.34 -15.46
C PHE A 87 -4.87 -27.25 -15.07
N PHE A 88 -3.58 -27.48 -15.34
CA PHE A 88 -2.52 -26.51 -15.04
C PHE A 88 -2.60 -25.29 -15.97
N GLN A 89 -2.89 -25.47 -17.26
CA GLN A 89 -3.06 -24.36 -18.21
C GLN A 89 -4.19 -23.39 -17.82
N CYS A 90 -5.28 -23.88 -17.22
CA CYS A 90 -6.37 -23.02 -16.74
C CYS A 90 -6.01 -22.24 -15.46
N ARG A 91 -4.94 -22.63 -14.76
CA ARG A 91 -4.54 -22.07 -13.45
C ARG A 91 -3.24 -21.30 -13.49
N LEU A 92 -2.39 -21.59 -14.46
CA LEU A 92 -1.11 -20.94 -14.71
C LEU A 92 -1.26 -19.95 -15.88
N ASN A 93 -0.40 -18.93 -15.90
CA ASN A 93 -0.39 -17.95 -16.97
C ASN A 93 0.58 -18.41 -18.08
N PRO A 94 0.10 -18.79 -19.28
CA PRO A 94 0.97 -19.26 -20.36
C PRO A 94 1.92 -18.17 -20.89
N ASN A 95 1.64 -16.89 -20.62
CA ASN A 95 2.48 -15.77 -21.02
C ASN A 95 3.63 -15.51 -20.03
N ASP A 96 3.60 -16.14 -18.85
CA ASP A 96 4.67 -16.05 -17.87
C ASP A 96 5.71 -17.15 -18.13
N GLU A 97 7.00 -16.80 -18.10
CA GLU A 97 8.07 -17.71 -18.53
C GLU A 97 8.22 -18.92 -17.59
N GLU A 98 8.14 -18.69 -16.28
CA GLU A 98 8.24 -19.73 -15.25
C GLU A 98 7.03 -20.67 -15.28
N ASP A 99 5.82 -20.11 -15.45
CA ASP A 99 4.60 -20.90 -15.61
C ASP A 99 4.62 -21.71 -16.91
N ARG A 100 5.06 -21.10 -18.02
CA ARG A 100 5.21 -21.78 -19.31
C ARG A 100 6.18 -22.95 -19.21
N LYS A 101 7.28 -22.79 -18.47
CA LYS A 101 8.23 -23.89 -18.21
C LYS A 101 7.55 -25.09 -17.53
N ILE A 102 6.64 -24.87 -16.57
CA ILE A 102 5.86 -25.96 -15.96
C ILE A 102 5.00 -26.67 -17.02
N LEU A 103 4.38 -25.90 -17.94
CA LEU A 103 3.53 -26.45 -19.00
C LEU A 103 4.34 -27.23 -20.05
N ASP A 104 5.54 -26.75 -20.40
CA ASP A 104 6.45 -27.42 -21.32
C ASP A 104 7.00 -28.71 -20.71
N GLU A 105 7.37 -28.69 -19.41
CA GLU A 105 7.79 -29.89 -18.67
C GLU A 105 6.64 -30.91 -18.55
N LEU A 106 5.38 -30.46 -18.39
CA LEU A 106 4.21 -31.36 -18.41
C LEU A 106 4.03 -32.04 -19.77
N GLU A 107 4.26 -31.32 -20.86
CA GLU A 107 4.24 -31.88 -22.22
C GLU A 107 5.39 -32.87 -22.44
N GLU A 108 6.60 -32.56 -21.96
CA GLU A 108 7.71 -33.49 -21.98
C GLU A 108 7.44 -34.74 -21.14
N LEU A 109 6.81 -34.58 -19.96
CA LEU A 109 6.44 -35.69 -19.09
C LEU A 109 5.43 -36.63 -19.77
N GLN A 110 4.48 -36.08 -20.53
CA GLN A 110 3.54 -36.88 -21.33
C GLN A 110 4.26 -37.76 -22.36
N GLN A 111 5.31 -37.24 -22.99
CA GLN A 111 6.06 -37.94 -24.04
C GLN A 111 7.06 -38.96 -23.47
N LYS A 112 7.89 -38.52 -22.51
CA LYS A 112 9.05 -39.30 -22.02
C LYS A 112 8.75 -40.12 -20.76
N LYS A 113 7.74 -39.73 -19.97
CA LYS A 113 7.38 -40.36 -18.68
C LYS A 113 8.58 -40.54 -17.75
N ASN A 114 9.47 -39.54 -17.73
CA ASN A 114 10.68 -39.55 -16.92
C ASN A 114 10.41 -38.96 -15.52
N PHE A 115 10.91 -39.62 -14.48
CA PHE A 115 10.84 -39.16 -13.10
C PHE A 115 11.57 -37.82 -12.90
N LEU A 116 12.65 -37.57 -13.63
CA LEU A 116 13.39 -36.31 -13.54
C LEU A 116 12.52 -35.11 -13.96
N THR A 117 11.73 -35.26 -15.02
CA THR A 117 10.79 -34.24 -15.48
C THR A 117 9.70 -33.97 -14.44
N LEU A 118 9.16 -35.02 -13.81
CA LEU A 118 8.22 -34.87 -12.70
C LEU A 118 8.82 -34.09 -11.52
N LYS A 119 10.08 -34.37 -11.18
CA LYS A 119 10.80 -33.65 -10.11
C LYS A 119 11.04 -32.18 -10.45
N ASN A 120 11.28 -31.86 -11.72
CA ASN A 120 11.42 -30.47 -12.16
C ASN A 120 10.10 -29.71 -11.99
N ILE A 121 8.97 -30.33 -12.38
CA ILE A 121 7.62 -29.79 -12.18
C ILE A 121 7.37 -29.54 -10.68
N ASP A 122 7.72 -30.49 -9.81
CA ASP A 122 7.59 -30.33 -8.36
C ASP A 122 8.34 -29.11 -7.84
N SER A 123 9.59 -28.95 -8.28
CA SER A 123 10.46 -27.84 -7.88
C SER A 123 9.90 -26.50 -8.37
N ALA A 124 9.45 -26.44 -9.62
CA ALA A 124 8.89 -25.24 -10.24
C ALA A 124 7.57 -24.82 -9.57
N VAL A 125 6.65 -25.76 -9.35
CA VAL A 125 5.39 -25.50 -8.64
C VAL A 125 5.64 -25.09 -7.20
N SER A 126 6.58 -25.73 -6.49
CA SER A 126 6.92 -25.35 -5.11
C SER A 126 7.48 -23.92 -5.03
N THR A 127 8.33 -23.56 -5.98
CA THR A 127 8.90 -22.21 -6.12
C THR A 127 7.81 -21.19 -6.40
N LEU A 128 6.90 -21.49 -7.34
CA LEU A 128 5.75 -20.66 -7.66
C LEU A 128 4.86 -20.41 -6.42
N LEU A 129 4.52 -21.47 -5.67
CA LEU A 129 3.70 -21.36 -4.47
C LEU A 129 4.39 -20.55 -3.36
N LYS A 130 5.72 -20.64 -3.26
CA LYS A 130 6.52 -19.85 -2.31
C LYS A 130 6.48 -18.36 -2.66
N PHE A 131 6.63 -18.01 -3.94
CA PHE A 131 6.54 -16.62 -4.39
C PHE A 131 5.13 -16.03 -4.20
N ASP A 132 4.07 -16.78 -4.53
CA ASP A 132 2.70 -16.31 -4.29
C ASP A 132 2.41 -16.05 -2.81
N TRP A 133 2.96 -16.89 -1.92
CA TRP A 133 2.82 -16.71 -0.47
C TRP A 133 3.47 -15.42 0.03
N ASP A 134 4.71 -15.15 -0.39
CA ASP A 134 5.42 -13.95 0.04
C ASP A 134 4.77 -12.67 -0.54
N ARG A 135 4.23 -12.75 -1.77
CA ARG A 135 3.38 -11.69 -2.34
C ARG A 135 2.10 -11.46 -1.54
N ALA A 136 1.40 -12.53 -1.16
CA ALA A 136 0.15 -12.41 -0.39
C ALA A 136 0.38 -11.74 0.97
N LYS A 137 1.52 -12.00 1.64
CA LYS A 137 1.90 -11.27 2.86
C LYS A 137 2.07 -9.77 2.61
N TYR A 138 2.72 -9.42 1.50
CA TYR A 138 2.95 -8.03 1.15
C TYR A 138 1.62 -7.30 0.90
N GLU A 139 0.73 -7.87 0.11
CA GLU A 139 -0.56 -7.26 -0.24
C GLU A 139 -1.54 -7.19 0.94
N SER A 140 -1.45 -8.14 1.89
CA SER A 140 -2.26 -8.13 3.12
C SER A 140 -1.70 -7.23 4.21
N THR A 141 -0.47 -6.72 4.07
CA THR A 141 0.11 -5.79 5.04
C THR A 141 -0.61 -4.44 4.91
N PRO A 142 -1.36 -4.00 5.95
CA PRO A 142 -2.09 -2.75 5.85
C PRO A 142 -1.12 -1.59 5.66
N HIS A 143 -1.37 -0.73 4.67
CA HIS A 143 -0.63 0.52 4.50
C HIS A 143 -0.94 1.48 5.67
N PHE A 144 -0.22 1.27 6.77
CA PHE A 144 -0.31 2.00 8.04
C PHE A 144 -0.13 3.51 7.86
N ILE A 145 0.63 3.90 6.83
CA ILE A 145 0.97 5.29 6.50
C ILE A 145 -0.29 6.14 6.24
N GLY A 146 -1.28 5.61 5.51
CA GLY A 146 -2.51 6.36 5.22
C GLY A 146 -3.37 6.63 6.45
N LYS A 147 -3.42 5.66 7.38
CA LYS A 147 -4.17 5.81 8.63
C LYS A 147 -3.50 6.80 9.59
N LEU A 148 -2.17 6.79 9.66
CA LEU A 148 -1.43 7.70 10.52
C LEU A 148 -1.53 9.15 10.02
N PHE A 149 -1.55 9.36 8.70
CA PHE A 149 -1.79 10.67 8.11
C PHE A 149 -3.16 11.25 8.48
N LEU A 150 -4.23 10.45 8.44
CA LEU A 150 -5.58 10.90 8.83
C LEU A 150 -5.68 11.23 10.32
N ILE A 151 -5.02 10.46 11.18
CA ILE A 151 -4.94 10.75 12.63
C ILE A 151 -4.18 12.06 12.87
N LEU A 152 -3.07 12.26 12.16
CA LEU A 152 -2.28 13.49 12.28
C LEU A 152 -3.09 14.72 11.81
N LEU A 153 -3.82 14.59 10.69
CA LEU A 153 -4.67 15.65 10.17
C LEU A 153 -5.81 16.00 11.15
N SER A 154 -6.44 14.99 11.78
CA SER A 154 -7.52 15.25 12.75
C SER A 154 -7.00 15.94 14.02
N LEU A 155 -5.81 15.59 14.49
CA LEU A 155 -5.14 16.28 15.60
C LEU A 155 -4.84 17.74 15.29
N VAL A 156 -4.36 18.05 14.07
CA VAL A 156 -4.10 19.42 13.62
C VAL A 156 -5.39 20.25 13.60
N VAL A 157 -6.49 19.68 13.08
CA VAL A 157 -7.79 20.36 13.03
C VAL A 157 -8.36 20.59 14.44
N ALA A 158 -8.32 19.57 15.31
CA ALA A 158 -8.78 19.71 16.69
C ALA A 158 -7.99 20.78 17.46
N PHE A 159 -6.67 20.82 17.28
CA PHE A 159 -5.81 21.84 17.85
C PHE A 159 -6.20 23.25 17.38
N TYR A 160 -6.45 23.44 16.08
CA TYR A 160 -6.89 24.73 15.52
C TYR A 160 -8.22 25.22 16.12
N ILE A 161 -9.19 24.32 16.31
CA ILE A 161 -10.51 24.67 16.87
C ILE A 161 -10.39 25.08 18.35
N ILE A 162 -9.70 24.28 19.17
CA ILE A 162 -9.47 24.59 20.59
C ILE A 162 -8.76 25.94 20.71
N PHE A 163 -7.77 26.17 19.84
CA PHE A 163 -6.99 27.40 19.84
C PHE A 163 -7.83 28.64 19.51
N LYS A 164 -8.68 28.57 18.48
CA LYS A 164 -9.57 29.67 18.10
C LYS A 164 -10.60 30.00 19.19
N GLY A 165 -11.13 28.98 19.89
CA GLY A 165 -12.08 29.16 20.98
C GLY A 165 -11.47 29.89 22.19
N CYS A 166 -10.22 29.59 22.54
CA CYS A 166 -9.50 30.26 23.64
C CYS A 166 -9.17 31.74 23.34
N LEU A 167 -9.11 32.12 22.06
CA LEU A 167 -8.72 33.46 21.61
C LEU A 167 -9.80 34.54 21.81
N SER A 168 -11.07 34.14 21.93
CA SER A 168 -12.22 35.04 21.85
C SER A 168 -12.39 35.96 23.07
N ASP A 169 -11.86 35.59 24.24
CA ASP A 169 -12.27 36.23 25.49
C ASP A 169 -11.25 37.21 26.10
N LYS A 170 -10.01 37.31 25.58
CA LYS A 170 -9.01 38.25 26.14
C LYS A 170 -8.08 38.87 25.08
N LEU A 171 -8.51 39.98 24.50
CA LEU A 171 -7.80 40.72 23.44
C LEU A 171 -6.49 41.40 23.89
N ALA A 172 -6.26 41.60 25.19
CA ALA A 172 -5.07 42.30 25.71
C ALA A 172 -3.91 41.37 26.13
N ALA A 173 -4.20 40.16 26.62
CA ALA A 173 -3.20 39.09 26.79
C ALA A 173 -2.89 38.37 25.45
N PHE A 174 -3.61 38.77 24.39
CA PHE A 174 -3.62 38.17 23.07
C PHE A 174 -2.27 38.22 22.38
N LYS A 175 -1.44 39.24 22.62
CA LYS A 175 -0.16 39.37 21.92
C LYS A 175 0.84 38.27 22.33
N ASP A 176 0.92 37.98 23.63
CA ASP A 176 1.77 36.92 24.15
C ASP A 176 1.21 35.53 23.83
N TYR A 177 -0.12 35.39 23.83
CA TYR A 177 -0.79 34.15 23.40
C TYR A 177 -0.67 33.88 21.90
N LEU A 178 -0.76 34.91 21.07
CA LEU A 178 -0.58 34.82 19.61
C LEU A 178 0.85 34.41 19.28
N ALA A 179 1.85 34.98 19.99
CA ALA A 179 3.24 34.57 19.86
C ALA A 179 3.44 33.10 20.26
N LEU A 180 2.88 32.67 21.38
CA LEU A 180 2.91 31.26 21.81
C LEU A 180 2.31 30.36 20.74
N CYS A 181 1.24 30.76 20.09
CA CYS A 181 0.51 29.87 19.20
C CYS A 181 0.99 29.89 17.76
N CYS A 182 1.58 31.00 17.31
CA CYS A 182 2.48 30.99 16.17
C CYS A 182 3.63 30.00 16.42
N SER A 183 4.21 29.97 17.63
CA SER A 183 5.29 29.03 17.93
C SER A 183 4.82 27.57 17.95
N VAL A 184 3.63 27.27 18.50
CA VAL A 184 3.07 25.91 18.50
C VAL A 184 2.63 25.47 17.10
N LEU A 185 2.04 26.35 16.29
CA LEU A 185 1.69 26.05 14.89
C LEU A 185 2.94 25.79 14.06
N VAL A 186 3.99 26.60 14.21
CA VAL A 186 5.28 26.37 13.56
C VAL A 186 5.84 25.02 14.00
N PHE A 187 5.83 24.70 15.30
CA PHE A 187 6.30 23.41 15.80
C PHE A 187 5.50 22.23 15.25
N LEU A 188 4.17 22.32 15.18
CA LEU A 188 3.30 21.30 14.60
C LEU A 188 3.58 21.12 13.10
N MET A 189 3.70 22.21 12.35
CA MET A 189 4.04 22.15 10.93
C MET A 189 5.43 21.56 10.70
N THR A 190 6.40 21.89 11.55
CA THR A 190 7.75 21.29 11.52
C THR A 190 7.70 19.80 11.87
N ALA A 191 6.92 19.40 12.88
CA ALA A 191 6.76 17.99 13.25
C ALA A 191 6.10 17.17 12.13
N VAL A 192 5.06 17.72 11.48
CA VAL A 192 4.41 17.11 10.31
C VAL A 192 5.40 17.01 9.14
N ALA A 193 6.20 18.04 8.88
CA ALA A 193 7.22 18.03 7.83
C ALA A 193 8.32 16.99 8.13
N ILE A 194 8.82 16.92 9.36
CA ILE A 194 9.81 15.92 9.79
C ILE A 194 9.22 14.51 9.66
N TYR A 195 7.98 14.29 10.12
CA TYR A 195 7.32 13.00 9.97
C TYR A 195 7.11 12.62 8.50
N GLY A 196 6.76 13.58 7.65
CA GLY A 196 6.66 13.41 6.20
C GLY A 196 8.00 13.03 5.57
N ILE A 197 9.09 13.69 5.96
CA ILE A 197 10.45 13.37 5.51
C ILE A 197 10.88 11.99 6.01
N ILE A 198 10.65 11.66 7.29
CA ILE A 198 10.98 10.34 7.85
C ILE A 198 10.17 9.26 7.14
N SER A 199 8.85 9.44 6.97
CA SER A 199 8.01 8.49 6.23
C SER A 199 8.48 8.36 4.78
N PHE A 200 8.87 9.45 4.13
CA PHE A 200 9.43 9.42 2.78
C PHE A 200 10.76 8.67 2.74
N VAL A 201 11.66 8.93 3.68
CA VAL A 201 12.97 8.28 3.78
C VAL A 201 12.80 6.81 4.14
N VAL A 202 11.87 6.45 5.01
CA VAL A 202 11.54 5.06 5.36
C VAL A 202 10.88 4.36 4.18
N ASP A 203 9.94 4.98 3.48
CA ASP A 203 9.33 4.40 2.28
C ASP A 203 10.33 4.31 1.13
N LYS A 204 11.28 5.25 1.03
CA LYS A 204 12.40 5.20 0.09
C LYS A 204 13.47 4.19 0.52
N LEU A 205 13.73 3.99 1.81
CA LEU A 205 14.65 2.98 2.35
C LEU A 205 14.04 1.59 2.25
N ILE A 206 12.74 1.44 2.48
CA ILE A 206 12.00 0.21 2.22
C ILE A 206 11.95 -0.03 0.71
N ARG A 207 11.79 1.02 -0.12
CA ARG A 207 11.96 0.91 -1.58
C ARG A 207 13.39 0.63 -2.03
N CYS A 208 14.42 1.12 -1.34
CA CYS A 208 15.82 0.87 -1.66
C CYS A 208 16.34 -0.44 -1.06
N HIS A 209 15.74 -0.92 0.02
CA HIS A 209 15.89 -2.29 0.50
C HIS A 209 15.12 -3.25 -0.40
N LYS A 210 13.98 -2.81 -0.95
CA LYS A 210 13.37 -3.43 -2.13
C LYS A 210 14.24 -3.28 -3.37
N ASP A 211 15.17 -2.32 -3.45
CA ASP A 211 16.21 -2.28 -4.48
C ASP A 211 17.37 -3.24 -4.20
N ALA A 212 17.56 -3.67 -2.95
CA ALA A 212 18.41 -4.81 -2.60
C ALA A 212 17.68 -6.15 -2.86
N GLU A 213 16.35 -6.19 -2.84
CA GLU A 213 15.56 -7.28 -3.46
C GLU A 213 15.42 -7.09 -4.99
N CYS A 214 15.56 -5.87 -5.51
CA CYS A 214 15.73 -5.56 -6.92
C CYS A 214 17.17 -5.88 -7.34
N PHE A 215 18.12 -6.04 -6.41
CA PHE A 215 19.40 -6.69 -6.64
C PHE A 215 19.17 -8.19 -6.90
N CYS A 216 18.12 -8.80 -6.31
CA CYS A 216 17.64 -10.13 -6.74
C CYS A 216 16.89 -10.10 -8.09
N GLN A 217 16.25 -8.99 -8.48
CA GLN A 217 15.77 -8.78 -9.86
C GLN A 217 16.92 -8.48 -10.86
N PHE A 218 18.01 -7.86 -10.41
CA PHE A 218 19.27 -7.61 -11.13
C PHE A 218 20.09 -8.90 -11.28
N LEU A 219 19.90 -9.87 -10.37
CA LEU A 219 20.38 -11.25 -10.49
C LEU A 219 19.54 -12.09 -11.49
N ASN A 220 18.66 -11.49 -12.29
CA ASN A 220 17.99 -12.12 -13.42
C ASN A 220 16.99 -13.23 -13.04
N LEU A 221 16.24 -13.05 -11.95
CA LEU A 221 15.07 -13.91 -11.65
C LEU A 221 13.80 -13.26 -12.23
N PRO A 222 13.09 -13.94 -13.17
CA PRO A 222 11.98 -13.35 -13.90
C PRO A 222 10.77 -13.16 -12.98
N TYR A 223 10.46 -11.90 -12.69
CA TYR A 223 9.17 -11.52 -12.09
C TYR A 223 8.13 -11.42 -13.21
N ARG A 224 6.95 -12.03 -12.98
CA ARG A 224 5.73 -11.90 -13.81
C ARG A 224 5.51 -10.45 -14.23
N LYS A 225 5.95 -10.10 -15.44
CA LYS A 225 5.46 -8.87 -16.07
C LYS A 225 3.97 -9.09 -16.30
N PRO A 226 3.08 -8.16 -15.89
CA PRO A 226 1.70 -8.22 -16.35
C PRO A 226 1.72 -8.33 -17.88
N PRO A 227 0.79 -9.09 -18.49
CA PRO A 227 0.72 -9.22 -19.93
C PRO A 227 0.81 -7.83 -20.56
N SER A 228 1.71 -7.64 -21.52
CA SER A 228 1.92 -6.34 -22.16
C SER A 228 0.67 -5.82 -22.89
N GLU A 229 -0.35 -6.65 -23.08
CA GLU A 229 -1.68 -6.29 -23.58
C GLU A 229 -2.58 -5.56 -22.56
N TYR A 230 -2.23 -5.61 -21.27
CA TYR A 230 -2.72 -4.66 -20.27
C TYR A 230 -1.65 -3.59 -19.99
N SER A 231 -0.91 -3.15 -21.01
CA SER A 231 -0.51 -1.77 -21.01
C SER A 231 -1.81 -0.97 -20.93
N GLU A 232 -2.18 -0.53 -19.72
CA GLU A 232 -2.95 0.69 -19.50
C GLU A 232 -2.66 1.58 -20.70
N SER A 233 -3.72 1.96 -21.44
CA SER A 233 -3.59 2.98 -22.47
C SER A 233 -2.67 4.06 -21.91
N LYS A 234 -1.80 4.64 -22.75
CA LYS A 234 -0.92 5.73 -22.29
C LYS A 234 -1.69 6.84 -21.54
N ASP A 235 -3.01 6.88 -21.71
CA ASP A 235 -3.95 7.75 -21.03
C ASP A 235 -4.19 7.38 -19.54
N ASP A 236 -4.33 6.09 -19.16
CA ASP A 236 -4.56 5.67 -17.75
C ASP A 236 -3.28 5.72 -16.89
N LYS A 237 -2.12 5.48 -17.50
CA LYS A 237 -0.82 5.67 -16.83
C LYS A 237 -0.58 7.15 -16.50
N ASN A 238 -0.98 8.04 -17.40
CA ASN A 238 -0.96 9.47 -17.12
C ASN A 238 -1.90 9.81 -15.96
N GLU A 239 -3.02 9.13 -15.75
CA GLU A 239 -3.96 9.43 -14.66
C GLU A 239 -3.41 9.03 -13.27
N LYS A 240 -2.84 7.83 -13.11
CA LYS A 240 -2.22 7.41 -11.83
C LYS A 240 -0.90 8.11 -11.52
N ASP A 241 -0.07 8.38 -12.53
CA ASP A 241 1.13 9.21 -12.34
C ASP A 241 0.74 10.67 -12.08
N ASN A 242 -0.38 11.16 -12.65
CA ASN A 242 -0.95 12.47 -12.30
C ASN A 242 -1.50 12.50 -10.87
N ASP A 243 -2.03 11.42 -10.30
CA ASP A 243 -2.53 11.41 -8.93
C ASP A 243 -1.40 11.47 -7.89
N CYS A 244 -0.30 10.76 -8.15
CA CYS A 244 0.88 10.87 -7.29
C CYS A 244 1.52 12.26 -7.46
N CYS A 245 1.62 12.75 -8.69
CA CYS A 245 2.17 14.08 -8.99
C CYS A 245 1.25 15.23 -8.51
N SER A 246 -0.07 15.04 -8.46
CA SER A 246 -1.04 16.01 -7.94
C SER A 246 -0.94 16.12 -6.43
N PHE A 247 -0.80 14.99 -5.72
CA PHE A 247 -0.52 14.99 -4.29
C PHE A 247 0.79 15.73 -3.96
N TRP A 248 1.86 15.48 -4.74
CA TRP A 248 3.13 16.19 -4.57
C TRP A 248 3.07 17.67 -4.92
N ARG A 249 2.30 18.06 -5.93
CA ARG A 249 2.04 19.47 -6.27
C ARG A 249 1.27 20.18 -5.17
N VAL A 250 0.26 19.53 -4.59
CA VAL A 250 -0.51 20.07 -3.46
C VAL A 250 0.37 20.18 -2.21
N MET A 251 1.17 19.16 -1.87
CA MET A 251 2.06 19.21 -0.72
C MET A 251 3.19 20.22 -0.89
N SER A 252 3.77 20.33 -2.09
CA SER A 252 4.79 21.34 -2.39
C SER A 252 4.19 22.76 -2.34
N ALA A 253 2.97 22.95 -2.85
CA ALA A 253 2.26 24.23 -2.75
C ALA A 253 1.92 24.58 -1.29
N LEU A 254 1.51 23.62 -0.47
CA LEU A 254 1.24 23.83 0.96
C LEU A 254 2.52 24.15 1.74
N MET A 255 3.63 23.47 1.45
CA MET A 255 4.94 23.76 2.05
C MET A 255 5.47 25.14 1.63
N LEU A 256 5.34 25.49 0.35
CA LEU A 256 5.71 26.81 -0.17
C LEU A 256 4.85 27.91 0.43
N PHE A 257 3.53 27.70 0.53
CA PHE A 257 2.61 28.61 1.19
C PHE A 257 2.95 28.79 2.66
N GLY A 258 3.25 27.69 3.38
CA GLY A 258 3.73 27.74 4.76
C GLY A 258 5.00 28.56 4.92
N LEU A 259 5.98 28.40 4.02
CA LEU A 259 7.21 29.20 4.00
C LEU A 259 6.94 30.68 3.73
N ILE A 260 6.09 31.00 2.74
CA ILE A 260 5.72 32.38 2.43
C ILE A 260 5.04 33.04 3.63
N CYS A 261 4.12 32.34 4.31
CA CYS A 261 3.50 32.84 5.53
C CYS A 261 4.53 33.08 6.64
N LEU A 262 5.49 32.16 6.84
CA LEU A 262 6.56 32.30 7.83
C LEU A 262 7.46 33.52 7.56
N PHE A 263 7.93 33.68 6.32
CA PHE A 263 8.80 34.81 5.95
C PHE A 263 8.05 36.15 5.92
N GLY A 264 6.82 36.16 5.41
CA GLY A 264 5.96 37.35 5.40
C GLY A 264 5.65 37.84 6.81
N PHE A 265 5.35 36.92 7.73
CA PHE A 265 5.09 37.26 9.13
C PHE A 265 6.35 37.79 9.84
N GLY A 266 7.51 37.20 9.58
CA GLY A 266 8.79 37.69 10.11
C GLY A 266 9.12 39.12 9.66
N ALA A 267 8.86 39.45 8.40
CA ALA A 267 9.06 40.81 7.87
C ALA A 267 8.08 41.82 8.50
N TYR A 268 6.82 41.44 8.67
CA TYR A 268 5.81 42.27 9.33
C TYR A 268 6.19 42.62 10.77
N MET A 269 6.59 41.61 11.57
CA MET A 269 7.01 41.81 12.96
C MET A 269 8.25 42.71 13.08
N LYS A 270 9.19 42.61 12.13
CA LYS A 270 10.38 43.48 12.09
C LYS A 270 10.03 44.94 11.77
N SER A 271 9.07 45.16 10.88
CA SER A 271 8.56 46.51 10.55
C SER A 271 7.88 47.16 11.75
N GLU A 272 7.03 46.41 12.46
CA GLU A 272 6.27 46.92 13.60
C GLU A 272 7.18 47.25 14.80
N SER A 273 8.19 46.42 15.05
CA SER A 273 9.22 46.69 16.07
C SER A 273 9.98 47.99 15.80
N SER A 274 10.31 48.26 14.53
CA SER A 274 11.04 49.46 14.10
C SER A 274 10.22 50.74 14.29
N ASN A 275 8.91 50.70 13.98
CA ASN A 275 8.00 51.84 14.23
C ASN A 275 7.84 52.13 15.73
N SER A 276 7.75 51.10 16.58
CA SER A 276 7.63 51.32 18.04
C SER A 276 8.87 51.98 18.65
N GLN A 277 10.06 51.77 18.08
CA GLN A 277 11.29 52.43 18.51
C GLN A 277 11.39 53.88 18.05
N SER A 278 10.79 54.25 16.91
CA SER A 278 10.79 55.65 16.47
C SER A 278 9.83 56.51 17.28
N GLU A 279 8.64 56.00 17.62
CA GLU A 279 7.69 56.71 18.50
C GLU A 279 8.27 56.98 19.89
N LYS A 280 9.00 56.02 20.48
CA LYS A 280 9.65 56.23 21.79
C LYS A 280 10.77 57.26 21.76
N LYS A 281 11.43 57.48 20.62
CA LYS A 281 12.46 58.53 20.48
C LYS A 281 11.86 59.93 20.32
N ALA A 282 10.65 60.04 19.80
CA ALA A 282 9.97 61.33 19.63
C ALA A 282 9.45 61.93 20.96
N ILE A 283 9.25 61.11 21.99
CA ILE A 283 8.67 61.54 23.28
C ILE A 283 9.74 62.02 24.29
N VAL A 284 11.04 61.87 24.01
CA VAL A 284 12.14 62.22 24.93
C VAL A 284 12.75 63.60 24.61
N VAL A 285 12.19 64.34 23.64
CA VAL A 285 12.65 65.68 23.26
C VAL A 285 11.52 66.67 23.51
N ASP A 286 11.20 66.90 24.77
CA ASP A 286 10.49 68.08 25.30
C ASP A 286 10.82 68.24 26.80
#